data_AF-A0A9Q8BX08-F1
#
_entry.id   AF-A0A9Q8BX08-F1
#
_cell.length_a   1.000
_cell.length_b   1.000
_cell.length_c   1.000
_cell.angle_alpha   90.00
_cell.angle_beta   90.00
_cell.angle_gamma   90.00
#
_symmetry.space_group_name_H-M   'P 1'
#
loop_
_entity.id
_entity.type
_entity.pdbx_description
1 polymer ?
#
loop_
_entity_poly.entity_id
_entity_poly.type
_entity_poly.pdbx_seq_one_letter_code
_entity_poly.pdbx_strand_id
1 'polypeptide(L)'
;MLNVSFRSTERQTPFDPNFSTQKADTTRMMVPFFRQFWDMGAKDKATGKSRSDVQQRIQQFHSQEFLNSLQGTTQFAGTDYRSKDLTPKKSRLLADTISAVYLDGYEGRQ
;
A
#
# COMPACT_ATOMS: atom_id res chain seq x y z
N MET A 1 -16.72 -23.49 58.87
CA MET A 1 -16.88 -23.55 57.40
C MET A 1 -16.73 -22.12 56.89
N LEU A 2 -15.62 -21.79 56.21
CA LEU A 2 -15.38 -20.47 55.61
C LEU A 2 -15.67 -20.54 54.11
N ASN A 3 -16.58 -19.71 53.63
CA ASN A 3 -16.91 -19.58 52.21
C ASN A 3 -16.16 -18.38 51.64
N VAL A 4 -15.01 -18.60 50.99
CA VAL A 4 -14.26 -17.53 50.32
C VAL A 4 -14.66 -17.53 48.84
N SER A 5 -15.46 -16.54 48.47
CA SER A 5 -15.84 -16.27 47.09
C SER A 5 -14.70 -15.52 46.40
N PHE A 6 -13.89 -16.24 45.61
CA PHE A 6 -12.90 -15.62 44.73
C PHE A 6 -13.60 -15.10 43.48
N ARG A 7 -13.97 -13.81 43.48
CA ARG A 7 -14.17 -13.07 42.22
C ARG A 7 -12.79 -12.70 41.68
N SER A 8 -12.25 -13.55 40.80
CA SER A 8 -11.13 -13.19 39.95
C SER A 8 -11.65 -12.31 38.80
N THR A 9 -11.50 -11.00 38.91
CA THR A 9 -11.66 -10.10 37.77
C THR A 9 -10.35 -10.01 37.01
N GLU A 10 -10.02 -11.05 36.25
CA GLU A 10 -9.07 -10.93 35.15
C GLU A 10 -9.87 -10.63 33.88
N ARG A 11 -10.03 -9.34 33.55
CA ARG A 11 -10.30 -8.97 32.16
C ARG A 11 -9.00 -9.20 31.39
N GLN A 12 -8.77 -10.43 30.98
CA GLN A 12 -7.87 -10.72 29.87
C GLN A 12 -8.36 -9.88 28.69
N THR A 13 -7.53 -8.93 28.26
CA THR A 13 -7.72 -8.25 26.98
C THR A 13 -7.91 -9.33 25.92
N PRO A 14 -9.02 -9.35 25.16
CA PRO A 14 -9.12 -10.26 24.03
C PRO A 14 -8.00 -9.86 23.07
N PHE A 15 -7.02 -10.75 22.90
CA PHE A 15 -6.07 -10.68 21.81
C PHE A 15 -6.91 -10.72 20.53
N ASP A 16 -7.16 -9.56 19.93
CA ASP A 16 -7.99 -9.45 18.74
C ASP A 16 -7.25 -10.10 17.57
N PRO A 17 -7.64 -11.31 17.12
CA PRO A 17 -6.92 -12.05 16.10
C PRO A 17 -6.92 -11.30 14.77
N ASN A 18 -7.89 -10.40 14.57
CA ASN A 18 -8.02 -9.59 13.37
C ASN A 18 -6.84 -8.66 13.14
N PHE A 19 -6.16 -8.21 14.19
CA PHE A 19 -5.04 -7.28 14.04
C PHE A 19 -3.79 -7.98 13.47
N SER A 20 -3.59 -9.26 13.80
CA SER A 20 -2.48 -10.06 13.26
C SER A 20 -2.75 -10.48 11.81
N THR A 21 -4.00 -10.85 11.51
CA THR A 21 -4.45 -11.19 10.16
C THR A 21 -4.39 -9.98 9.22
N GLN A 22 -4.87 -8.81 9.65
CA GLN A 22 -4.83 -7.58 8.84
C GLN A 22 -3.41 -7.19 8.43
N LYS A 23 -2.40 -7.33 9.30
CA LYS A 23 -1.01 -6.98 8.96
C LYS A 23 -0.38 -7.95 7.96
N ALA A 24 -0.62 -9.25 8.15
CA ALA A 24 -0.13 -10.28 7.24
C ALA A 24 -0.77 -10.14 5.86
N ASP A 25 -2.08 -9.92 5.81
CA ASP A 25 -2.83 -9.70 4.57
C ASP A 25 -2.44 -8.37 3.90
N THR A 26 -2.22 -7.32 4.69
CA THR A 26 -1.74 -6.02 4.21
C THR A 26 -0.41 -6.16 3.48
N THR A 27 0.57 -6.77 4.13
CA THR A 27 1.91 -6.97 3.55
C THR A 27 1.84 -7.86 2.30
N ARG A 28 1.01 -8.91 2.35
CA ARG A 28 0.78 -9.82 1.22
C ARG A 28 0.12 -9.14 0.03
N MET A 29 -0.69 -8.10 0.23
CA MET A 29 -1.33 -7.32 -0.83
C MET A 29 -0.48 -6.15 -1.34
N MET A 30 0.42 -5.60 -0.51
CA MET A 30 1.32 -4.52 -0.93
C MET A 30 2.31 -4.99 -2.01
N VAL A 31 2.87 -6.20 -1.87
CA VAL A 31 3.80 -6.76 -2.87
C VAL A 31 3.19 -6.82 -4.28
N PRO A 32 2.04 -7.49 -4.52
CA PRO A 32 1.46 -7.57 -5.87
C PRO A 32 1.03 -6.22 -6.45
N PHE A 33 0.67 -5.24 -5.61
CA PHE A 33 0.35 -3.91 -6.12
C PHE A 33 1.56 -3.12 -6.58
N PHE A 34 2.62 -3.06 -5.80
CA PHE A 34 3.83 -2.39 -6.26
C PHE A 34 4.45 -3.14 -7.44
N ARG A 35 4.32 -4.48 -7.44
CA ARG A 35 4.78 -5.32 -8.55
C ARG A 35 4.19 -4.92 -9.89
N GLN A 36 2.91 -4.53 -9.95
CA GLN A 36 2.28 -4.11 -11.21
C GLN A 36 2.98 -2.89 -11.84
N PHE A 37 3.54 -2.00 -11.01
CA PHE A 37 4.27 -0.82 -11.47
C PHE A 37 5.69 -1.19 -11.94
N TRP A 38 6.34 -2.15 -11.27
CA TRP A 38 7.61 -2.71 -11.75
C TRP A 38 7.44 -3.39 -13.11
N ASP A 39 6.43 -4.26 -13.26
CA ASP A 39 6.16 -4.96 -14.52
C ASP A 39 5.80 -3.95 -15.64
N MET A 40 5.10 -2.86 -15.29
CA MET A 40 4.82 -1.74 -16.21
C MET A 40 6.10 -1.04 -16.67
N GLY A 41 7.04 -0.77 -15.76
CA GLY A 41 8.35 -0.21 -16.09
C GLY A 41 9.14 -1.13 -17.03
N ALA A 42 9.22 -2.41 -16.70
CA ALA A 42 9.90 -3.41 -17.51
C ALA A 42 9.30 -3.51 -18.92
N LYS A 43 7.97 -3.43 -19.03
CA LYS A 43 7.25 -3.40 -20.31
C LYS A 43 7.55 -2.14 -21.11
N ASP A 44 7.51 -0.97 -20.47
CA ASP A 44 7.83 0.30 -21.12
C ASP A 44 9.28 0.33 -21.62
N LYS A 45 10.21 -0.32 -20.91
CA LYS A 45 11.58 -0.55 -21.39
C LYS A 45 11.63 -1.50 -22.59
N ALA A 46 10.94 -2.63 -22.52
CA ALA A 46 10.90 -3.63 -23.60
C ALA A 46 10.27 -3.09 -24.90
N THR A 47 9.32 -2.17 -24.77
CA THR A 47 8.68 -1.48 -25.91
C THR A 47 9.47 -0.28 -26.43
N GLY A 48 10.64 0.02 -25.85
CA GLY A 48 11.53 1.06 -26.34
C GLY A 48 11.10 2.48 -25.98
N LYS A 49 10.25 2.69 -24.96
CA LYS A 49 9.87 4.04 -24.53
C LYS A 49 11.09 4.88 -24.17
N SER A 50 11.04 6.14 -24.56
CA SER A 50 12.11 7.09 -24.27
C SER A 50 12.09 7.51 -22.79
N ARG A 51 13.20 8.07 -22.32
CA ARG A 51 13.25 8.68 -20.97
C ARG A 51 12.24 9.81 -20.79
N SER A 52 11.89 10.53 -21.86
CA SER A 52 10.86 11.57 -21.83
C SER A 52 9.49 10.98 -21.49
N ASP A 53 9.13 9.86 -22.11
CA ASP A 53 7.84 9.19 -21.88
C ASP A 53 7.76 8.64 -20.44
N VAL A 54 8.87 8.11 -19.94
CA VAL A 54 9.02 7.66 -18.55
C VAL A 54 8.84 8.82 -17.58
N GLN A 55 9.44 9.98 -17.86
CA GLN A 55 9.32 11.16 -17.01
C GLN A 55 7.89 11.72 -16.99
N GLN A 56 7.19 11.73 -18.14
CA GLN A 56 5.78 12.10 -18.19
C GLN A 56 4.92 11.16 -17.35
N ARG A 57 5.20 9.85 -17.38
CA ARG A 57 4.49 8.85 -16.58
C ARG A 57 4.74 9.03 -15.07
N ILE A 58 5.97 9.33 -14.67
CA ILE A 58 6.29 9.67 -13.27
C ILE A 58 5.51 10.92 -12.83
N GLN A 59 5.42 11.95 -13.66
CA GLN A 59 4.60 13.13 -13.37
C GLN A 59 3.11 12.76 -13.23
N GLN A 60 2.59 11.83 -14.05
CA GLN A 60 1.23 11.32 -13.91
C GLN A 60 1.00 10.62 -12.56
N PHE A 61 1.97 9.86 -12.04
CA PHE A 61 1.84 9.23 -10.72
C PHE A 61 1.73 10.23 -9.57
N HIS A 62 2.24 11.44 -9.77
CA HIS A 62 2.17 12.54 -8.82
C HIS A 62 0.90 13.40 -9.01
N SER A 63 0.11 13.14 -10.06
CA SER A 63 -1.13 13.87 -10.32
C SER A 63 -2.21 13.48 -9.30
N GLN A 64 -3.01 14.47 -8.93
CA GLN A 64 -4.15 14.26 -8.03
C GLN A 64 -5.16 13.28 -8.65
N GLU A 65 -5.32 13.32 -9.97
CA GLU A 65 -6.22 12.43 -10.71
C GLU A 65 -5.82 10.96 -10.56
N PHE A 66 -4.53 10.64 -10.75
CA PHE A 66 -4.01 9.30 -10.51
C PHE A 66 -4.14 8.89 -9.04
N LEU A 67 -3.77 9.76 -8.11
CA LEU A 67 -3.86 9.46 -6.69
C LEU A 67 -5.31 9.24 -6.22
N ASN A 68 -6.27 9.94 -6.83
CA ASN A 68 -7.70 9.74 -6.60
C ASN A 68 -8.24 8.48 -7.28
N SER A 69 -7.72 8.09 -8.46
CA SER A 69 -8.12 6.84 -9.13
C SER A 69 -7.63 5.61 -8.37
N LEU A 70 -6.47 5.72 -7.71
CA LEU A 70 -6.05 4.72 -6.75
C LEU A 70 -7.10 4.58 -5.66
N GLN A 71 -7.58 5.65 -5.01
CA GLN A 71 -8.60 5.56 -3.94
C GLN A 71 -9.85 4.74 -4.33
N GLY A 72 -10.32 4.84 -5.58
CA GLY A 72 -11.48 4.07 -6.07
C GLY A 72 -11.21 2.57 -6.29
N THR A 73 -9.95 2.19 -6.48
CA THR A 73 -9.51 0.82 -6.77
C THR A 73 -8.87 0.13 -5.54
N THR A 74 -8.78 0.87 -4.43
CA THR A 74 -7.86 0.64 -3.31
C THR A 74 -8.66 0.52 -2.02
N GLN A 75 -9.44 -0.56 -1.90
CA GLN A 75 -9.36 -1.35 -0.67
C GLN A 75 -7.94 -1.93 -0.61
N PHE A 76 -6.94 -1.08 -0.43
CA PHE A 76 -5.57 -1.54 -0.39
C PHE A 76 -5.38 -2.31 0.89
N ALA A 77 -4.95 -3.57 0.77
CA ALA A 77 -4.47 -4.28 1.94
C ALA A 77 -5.53 -4.49 3.05
N GLY A 78 -6.84 -4.41 2.73
CA GLY A 78 -7.90 -4.44 3.74
C GLY A 78 -7.92 -3.21 4.66
N THR A 79 -7.09 -2.21 4.38
CA THR A 79 -7.11 -0.90 5.03
C THR A 79 -7.98 0.02 4.20
N ASP A 80 -9.11 0.43 4.76
CA ASP A 80 -9.97 1.47 4.20
C ASP A 80 -9.19 2.79 4.22
N TYR A 81 -8.47 3.11 3.15
CA TYR A 81 -7.95 4.46 2.90
C TYR A 81 -9.11 5.36 2.52
N ARG A 82 -10.07 5.47 3.43
CA ARG A 82 -11.16 6.42 3.33
C ARG A 82 -10.52 7.79 3.11
N SER A 83 -10.92 8.46 2.05
CA SER A 83 -10.43 9.75 1.51
C SER A 83 -10.14 10.86 2.54
N LYS A 84 -10.60 10.70 3.78
CA LYS A 84 -10.32 11.55 4.94
C LYS A 84 -8.91 11.41 5.54
N ASP A 85 -8.14 10.37 5.24
CA ASP A 85 -6.84 10.09 5.91
C ASP A 85 -5.58 10.11 5.02
N LEU A 86 -5.72 10.32 3.71
CA LEU A 86 -4.61 10.57 2.79
C LEU A 86 -4.15 12.02 2.93
N THR A 87 -3.45 12.31 4.01
CA THR A 87 -2.74 13.60 4.17
C THR A 87 -1.84 13.82 2.94
N PRO A 88 -1.59 15.08 2.52
CA PRO A 88 -0.70 15.38 1.40
C PRO A 88 0.66 14.65 1.49
N LYS A 89 1.16 14.44 2.70
CA LYS A 89 2.40 13.68 2.98
C LYS A 89 2.30 12.20 2.60
N LYS A 90 1.20 11.52 2.92
CA LYS A 90 1.00 10.10 2.57
C LYS A 90 0.79 9.92 1.07
N SER A 91 0.02 10.80 0.43
CA SER A 91 -0.20 10.77 -1.02
C SER A 91 1.10 10.96 -1.78
N ARG A 92 1.95 11.89 -1.32
CA ARG A 92 3.29 12.09 -1.87
C ARG A 92 4.18 10.87 -1.70
N LEU A 93 4.21 10.27 -0.51
CA LEU A 93 5.00 9.05 -0.27
C LEU A 93 4.55 7.89 -1.17
N LEU A 94 3.24 7.74 -1.38
CA LEU A 94 2.69 6.73 -2.29
C LEU A 94 3.12 6.99 -3.74
N ALA A 95 2.98 8.23 -4.22
CA ALA A 95 3.45 8.63 -5.55
C ALA A 95 4.96 8.37 -5.73
N ASP A 96 5.77 8.80 -4.76
CA ASP A 96 7.23 8.63 -4.77
C ASP A 96 7.61 7.14 -4.82
N THR A 97 6.91 6.29 -4.04
CA THR A 97 7.15 4.84 -4.01
C THR A 97 6.76 4.18 -5.34
N ILE A 98 5.60 4.53 -5.89
CA ILE A 98 5.15 4.03 -7.20
C ILE A 98 6.14 4.41 -8.29
N SER A 99 6.59 5.67 -8.31
CA SER A 99 7.57 6.18 -9.26
C SER A 99 8.91 5.45 -9.17
N ALA A 100 9.39 5.19 -7.94
CA ALA A 100 10.65 4.47 -7.72
C ALA A 100 10.55 3.01 -8.21
N VAL A 101 9.51 2.29 -7.83
CA VAL A 101 9.31 0.89 -8.23
C VAL A 101 9.13 0.76 -9.75
N TYR A 102 8.41 1.70 -10.36
CA TYR A 102 8.29 1.77 -11.81
C TYR A 102 9.64 2.02 -12.49
N LEU A 103 10.46 2.92 -11.95
CA LEU A 103 11.79 3.21 -12.49
C LEU A 103 12.72 1.99 -12.33
N ASP A 104 12.68 1.31 -11.19
CA ASP A 104 13.43 0.06 -10.98
C ASP A 104 13.05 -1.00 -12.03
N GLY A 105 11.75 -1.14 -12.32
CA GLY A 105 11.28 -2.00 -13.40
C GLY A 105 11.80 -1.59 -14.78
N TYR A 106 11.77 -0.29 -15.08
CA TYR A 106 12.26 0.26 -16.35
C TYR A 106 13.78 0.11 -16.52
N GLU A 107 14.53 0.20 -15.42
CA GLU A 107 15.99 0.04 -15.41
C GLU A 107 16.44 -1.42 -15.22
N GLY A 108 15.52 -2.33 -14.91
CA GLY A 108 15.81 -3.74 -14.65
C GLY A 108 16.47 -3.99 -13.28
N ARG A 109 16.24 -3.11 -12.31
CA ARG A 109 16.72 -3.24 -10.93
C ARG A 109 15.75 -4.06 -10.08
N GLN A 110 16.28 -4.77 -9.08
CA GLN A 110 15.54 -5.60 -8.12
C GLN A 110 15.84 -5.16 -6.69
#